data_AF-A0A7C5FVL2-F1
#
_entry.id   AF-A0A7C5FVL2-F1
#
_cell.length_a   1.000
_cell.length_b   1.000
_cell.length_c   1.000
_cell.angle_alpha   90.00
_cell.angle_beta   90.00
_cell.angle_gamma   90.00
#
_symmetry.space_group_name_H-M   'P 1'
#
loop_
_entity.id
_entity.type
_entity.pdbx_description
1 polymer ?
#
loop_
_entity_poly.entity_id
_entity_poly.type
_entity_poly.pdbx_seq_one_letter_code
_entity_poly.pdbx_strand_id
1 'polypeptide(L)'
;MRRIIGFLALIAAVLLMIFYAAHNQPSKSDREQIISLIAKGQQSIERKSVNGVMSCVSNNYSDDMGNNADRLRVYVADAFRQPGRFQVAVQTPLIEVRGSQAAAAMHVEVDYVASGERDKVFSGDITLILKKEHLRRFLIFPTKEWRVVSAAGIAHFD
;
A
#
# COMPACT_ATOMS: atom_id res chain seq x y z
N MET A 1 17.75 44.03 -18.70
CA MET A 1 16.38 43.51 -18.92
C MET A 1 16.30 42.29 -19.84
N ARG A 2 16.87 42.29 -21.07
CA ARG A 2 16.82 41.12 -22.00
C ARG A 2 17.27 39.77 -21.40
N ARG A 3 18.30 39.76 -20.54
CA ARG A 3 18.80 38.54 -19.87
C ARG A 3 17.83 37.96 -18.84
N ILE A 4 17.07 38.81 -18.15
CA ILE A 4 16.08 38.40 -17.13
C ILE A 4 14.85 37.80 -17.83
N ILE A 5 14.43 38.41 -18.94
CA ILE A 5 13.32 37.90 -19.77
C ILE A 5 13.64 36.52 -20.35
N GLY A 6 14.88 36.32 -20.84
CA GLY A 6 15.32 35.01 -21.33
C GLY A 6 15.34 33.93 -20.25
N PHE A 7 15.76 34.27 -19.02
CA PHE A 7 15.76 33.34 -17.90
C PHE A 7 14.35 32.95 -17.44
N LEU A 8 13.43 33.93 -17.38
CA LEU A 8 12.02 33.68 -17.08
C LEU A 8 11.35 32.79 -18.15
N ALA A 9 11.64 33.03 -19.42
CA ALA A 9 11.14 32.20 -20.52
C ALA A 9 11.66 30.75 -20.42
N LEU A 10 12.92 30.56 -20.04
CA LEU A 10 13.51 29.24 -19.83
C LEU A 10 12.82 28.49 -18.67
N ILE A 11 12.61 29.16 -17.53
CA ILE A 11 11.91 28.57 -16.39
C ILE A 11 10.47 28.18 -16.77
N ALA A 12 9.76 29.06 -17.48
CA ALA A 12 8.40 28.77 -17.94
C ALA A 12 8.36 27.56 -18.89
N ALA A 13 9.33 27.43 -19.80
CA ALA A 13 9.44 26.28 -20.69
C ALA A 13 9.72 24.97 -19.94
N VAL A 14 10.60 25.00 -18.93
CA VAL A 14 10.88 23.82 -18.07
C VAL A 14 9.63 23.41 -17.29
N LEU A 15 8.90 24.36 -16.71
CA LEU A 15 7.66 24.08 -15.98
C LEU A 15 6.57 23.50 -16.89
N LEU A 16 6.42 24.01 -18.11
CA LEU A 16 5.51 23.46 -19.12
C LEU A 16 5.91 22.04 -19.53
N MET A 17 7.21 21.78 -19.69
CA MET A 17 7.71 20.45 -20.04
C MET A 17 7.45 19.43 -18.91
N ILE A 18 7.66 19.83 -17.65
CA ILE A 18 7.33 19.01 -16.48
C ILE A 18 5.82 18.77 -16.41
N PHE A 19 5.01 19.79 -16.63
CA PHE A 19 3.55 19.68 -16.64
C PHE A 19 3.06 18.70 -17.71
N TYR A 20 3.58 18.80 -18.93
CA TYR A 20 3.22 17.93 -20.04
C TYR A 20 3.67 16.48 -19.81
N ALA A 21 4.88 16.29 -19.29
CA ALA A 21 5.41 14.98 -18.94
C ALA A 21 4.61 14.31 -17.80
N ALA A 22 4.18 15.09 -16.80
CA ALA A 22 3.34 14.59 -15.70
C ALA A 22 1.92 14.23 -16.16
N HIS A 23 1.39 14.89 -17.18
CA HIS A 23 0.04 14.61 -17.71
C HIS A 23 0.01 13.45 -18.71
N ASN A 24 1.12 13.20 -19.41
CA ASN A 24 1.23 12.16 -20.44
C ASN A 24 1.84 10.83 -19.97
N GLN A 25 2.20 10.69 -18.68
CA GLN A 25 2.51 9.36 -18.16
C GLN A 25 1.25 8.51 -18.16
N PRO A 26 1.23 7.35 -18.85
CA PRO A 26 0.12 6.42 -18.75
C PRO A 26 -0.01 6.04 -17.27
N SER A 27 -1.08 6.49 -16.63
CA SER A 27 -1.36 6.12 -15.25
C SER A 27 -1.40 4.60 -15.21
N LYS A 28 -0.59 3.98 -14.33
CA LYS A 28 -0.63 2.52 -14.11
C LYS A 28 -2.08 2.05 -14.02
N SER A 29 -2.39 0.91 -14.63
CA SER A 29 -3.75 0.36 -14.55
C SER A 29 -4.14 0.13 -13.09
N ASP A 30 -5.43 0.15 -12.75
CA ASP A 30 -5.87 -0.07 -11.37
C ASP A 30 -5.39 -1.40 -10.80
N ARG A 31 -5.33 -2.44 -11.65
CA ARG A 31 -4.75 -3.73 -11.30
C ARG A 31 -3.27 -3.62 -10.94
N GLU A 32 -2.47 -2.92 -11.73
CA GLU A 32 -1.05 -2.69 -11.43
C GLU A 32 -0.83 -1.88 -10.16
N GLN A 33 -1.70 -0.91 -9.88
CA GLN A 33 -1.65 -0.13 -8.65
C GLN A 33 -1.95 -1.00 -7.43
N ILE A 34 -2.97 -1.86 -7.49
CA ILE A 34 -3.31 -2.79 -6.42
C ILE A 34 -2.18 -3.82 -6.21
N ILE A 35 -1.60 -4.37 -7.28
CA ILE A 35 -0.43 -5.26 -7.17
C ILE A 35 0.75 -4.53 -6.51
N SER A 36 1.01 -3.28 -6.91
CA SER A 36 2.06 -2.46 -6.30
C SER A 36 1.79 -2.18 -4.82
N LEU A 37 0.53 -1.99 -4.44
CA LEU A 37 0.10 -1.78 -3.05
C LEU A 37 0.36 -3.05 -2.21
N ILE A 38 -0.01 -4.22 -2.72
CA ILE A 38 0.21 -5.51 -2.05
C ILE A 38 1.71 -5.76 -1.87
N ALA A 39 2.51 -5.56 -2.92
CA ALA A 39 3.97 -5.72 -2.86
C ALA A 39 4.62 -4.74 -1.87
N LYS A 40 4.12 -3.50 -1.79
CA LYS A 40 4.56 -2.51 -0.79
C LYS A 40 4.20 -2.95 0.63
N GLY A 41 3.02 -3.52 0.84
CA GLY A 41 2.60 -4.11 2.10
C GLY A 41 3.54 -5.23 2.54
N GLN A 42 3.78 -6.20 1.65
CA GLN A 42 4.73 -7.30 1.85
C GLN A 42 6.11 -6.77 2.28
N GLN A 43 6.70 -5.89 1.49
CA GLN A 43 8.02 -5.31 1.79
C GLN A 43 8.04 -4.55 3.12
N SER A 44 6.93 -3.89 3.47
CA SER A 44 6.83 -3.16 4.74
C SER A 44 6.78 -4.12 5.94
N ILE A 45 6.15 -5.29 5.79
CA ILE A 45 6.13 -6.33 6.82
C ILE A 45 7.54 -6.92 7.00
N GLU A 46 8.19 -7.31 5.91
CA GLU A 46 9.55 -7.87 5.93
C GLU A 46 10.57 -6.90 6.54
N ARG A 47 10.38 -5.59 6.34
CA ARG A 47 11.21 -4.52 6.92
C ARG A 47 10.76 -4.04 8.29
N LYS A 48 9.70 -4.63 8.86
CA LYS A 48 9.10 -4.22 10.15
C LYS A 48 8.75 -2.73 10.21
N SER A 49 8.28 -2.17 9.10
CA SER A 49 7.90 -0.77 9.00
C SER A 49 6.42 -0.60 9.30
N VAL A 50 6.09 -0.24 10.54
CA VAL A 50 4.70 0.06 10.96
C VAL A 50 4.08 1.13 10.05
N ASN A 51 4.80 2.22 9.80
CA ASN A 51 4.34 3.28 8.92
C ASN A 51 4.16 2.81 7.47
N GLY A 52 5.04 1.91 6.99
CA GLY A 52 4.92 1.31 5.68
C GLY A 52 3.63 0.49 5.52
N VAL A 53 3.35 -0.39 6.48
CA VAL A 53 2.12 -1.21 6.52
C VAL A 53 0.89 -0.31 6.60
N MET A 54 0.87 0.61 7.57
CA MET A 54 -0.27 1.51 7.77
C MET A 54 -0.48 2.47 6.59
N SER A 55 0.54 2.74 5.78
CA SER A 55 0.39 3.50 4.53
C SER A 55 -0.27 2.72 3.39
N CYS A 56 -0.61 1.45 3.60
CA CYS A 56 -1.42 0.66 2.66
C CYS A 56 -2.88 0.55 3.13
N VAL A 57 -3.13 0.87 4.40
CA VAL A 57 -4.43 0.77 5.07
C VAL A 57 -5.14 2.13 5.03
N SER A 58 -6.46 2.11 4.92
CA SER A 58 -7.31 3.30 5.03
C SER A 58 -7.43 3.74 6.48
N ASN A 59 -7.56 5.03 6.73
CA ASN A 59 -7.90 5.54 8.06
C ASN A 59 -9.30 5.08 8.52
N ASN A 60 -10.19 4.76 7.58
CA ASN A 60 -11.54 4.26 7.84
C ASN A 60 -11.60 2.72 7.77
N TYR A 61 -10.47 2.04 7.97
CA TYR A 61 -10.43 0.58 7.97
C TYR A 61 -11.33 -0.01 9.06
N SER A 62 -12.08 -1.05 8.70
CA SER A 62 -12.87 -1.87 9.60
C SER A 62 -12.97 -3.29 9.06
N ASP A 63 -12.71 -4.30 9.89
CA ASP A 63 -12.94 -5.71 9.56
C ASP A 63 -14.02 -6.37 10.43
N ASP A 64 -14.39 -7.59 10.05
CA ASP A 64 -15.45 -8.37 10.70
C ASP A 64 -15.08 -8.80 12.14
N MET A 65 -13.80 -8.71 12.52
CA MET A 65 -13.30 -8.95 13.87
C MET A 65 -13.39 -7.70 14.76
N GLY A 66 -13.89 -6.58 14.23
CA GLY A 66 -14.00 -5.32 14.96
C GLY A 66 -12.67 -4.58 15.12
N ASN A 67 -11.66 -4.89 14.29
CA ASN A 67 -10.43 -4.12 14.26
C ASN A 67 -10.60 -2.88 13.39
N ASN A 68 -10.04 -1.77 13.88
CA ASN A 68 -9.93 -0.52 13.14
C ASN A 68 -8.45 -0.20 12.87
N ALA A 69 -8.18 0.86 12.10
CA ALA A 69 -6.82 1.24 11.74
C ALA A 69 -5.89 1.46 12.95
N ASP A 70 -6.40 2.01 14.05
CA ASP A 70 -5.59 2.28 15.25
C ASP A 70 -5.26 0.99 16.01
N ARG A 71 -6.21 0.06 16.16
CA ARG A 71 -5.94 -1.27 16.73
C ARG A 71 -4.94 -2.04 15.88
N LEU A 72 -5.10 -2.01 14.55
CA LEU A 72 -4.18 -2.67 13.63
C LEU A 72 -2.76 -2.10 13.78
N ARG A 73 -2.62 -0.77 13.93
CA ARG A 73 -1.32 -0.14 14.18
C ARG A 73 -0.67 -0.67 15.45
N VAL A 74 -1.43 -0.84 16.52
CA VAL A 74 -0.93 -1.39 17.80
C VAL A 74 -0.46 -2.83 17.62
N TYR A 75 -1.27 -3.69 16.99
CA TYR A 75 -0.90 -5.09 16.76
C TYR A 75 0.36 -5.23 15.89
N VAL A 76 0.44 -4.46 14.80
CA VAL A 76 1.60 -4.45 13.92
C VAL A 76 2.85 -3.94 14.66
N ALA A 77 2.71 -2.87 15.45
CA ALA A 77 3.82 -2.33 16.22
C ALA A 77 4.31 -3.33 17.26
N ASP A 78 3.41 -4.05 17.92
CA ASP A 78 3.77 -5.03 18.93
C ASP A 78 4.43 -6.27 18.31
N ALA A 79 3.86 -6.83 17.24
CA ALA A 79 4.45 -7.94 16.50
C ALA A 79 5.87 -7.61 15.99
N PHE A 80 6.11 -6.37 15.57
CA PHE A 80 7.41 -5.96 15.03
C PHE A 80 8.50 -5.75 16.08
N ARG A 81 8.17 -5.67 17.37
CA ARG A 81 9.16 -5.58 18.47
C ARG A 81 9.95 -6.86 18.69
N GLN A 82 9.39 -8.01 18.33
CA GLN A 82 10.02 -9.31 18.59
C GLN A 82 11.36 -9.46 17.83
N PRO A 83 12.42 -10.05 18.41
CA PRO A 83 13.73 -10.19 17.76
C PRO A 83 13.71 -11.24 16.65
N GLY A 84 13.80 -10.83 15.38
CA GLY A 84 13.73 -11.72 14.23
C GLY A 84 13.29 -11.00 12.96
N ARG A 85 12.89 -11.73 11.92
CA ARG A 85 12.34 -11.17 10.68
C ARG A 85 11.12 -11.95 10.20
N PHE A 86 10.20 -11.25 9.55
CA PHE A 86 9.09 -11.88 8.83
C PHE A 86 9.50 -12.13 7.38
N GLN A 87 9.08 -13.25 6.81
CA GLN A 87 9.13 -13.54 5.39
C GLN A 87 7.71 -13.77 4.91
N VAL A 88 7.31 -13.07 3.86
CA VAL A 88 5.93 -13.10 3.38
C VAL A 88 5.96 -13.59 1.94
N ALA A 89 5.21 -14.64 1.65
CA ALA A 89 4.96 -15.12 0.31
C ALA A 89 3.50 -14.86 -0.05
N VAL A 90 3.27 -14.22 -1.19
CA VAL A 90 1.93 -13.90 -1.69
C VAL A 90 1.79 -14.51 -3.07
N GLN A 91 0.78 -15.36 -3.25
CA GLN A 91 0.45 -15.87 -4.58
C GLN A 91 -0.20 -14.79 -5.44
N THR A 92 -0.16 -14.95 -6.77
CA THR A 92 -0.75 -13.98 -7.70
C THR A 92 -2.23 -13.75 -7.36
N PRO A 93 -2.64 -12.52 -7.00
CA PRO A 93 -4.00 -12.25 -6.56
C PRO A 93 -4.99 -12.29 -7.74
N LEU A 94 -6.18 -12.82 -7.48
CA LEU A 94 -7.36 -12.59 -8.31
C LEU A 94 -7.95 -11.23 -7.93
N ILE A 95 -7.94 -10.29 -8.88
CA ILE A 95 -8.34 -8.90 -8.64
C ILE A 95 -9.58 -8.58 -9.48
N GLU A 96 -10.66 -8.18 -8.82
CA GLU A 96 -11.85 -7.62 -9.44
C GLU A 96 -11.94 -6.13 -9.13
N VAL A 97 -11.98 -5.28 -10.17
CA VAL A 97 -12.11 -3.83 -10.01
C VAL A 97 -13.50 -3.39 -10.45
N ARG A 98 -14.19 -2.63 -9.61
CA ARG A 98 -15.52 -2.05 -9.85
C ARG A 98 -15.49 -0.55 -9.55
N GLY A 99 -15.04 0.23 -10.53
CA GLY A 99 -14.95 1.69 -10.44
C GLY A 99 -13.93 2.14 -9.38
N SER A 100 -14.41 2.62 -8.23
CA SER A 100 -13.58 3.09 -7.11
C SER A 100 -13.35 2.05 -6.02
N GLN A 101 -13.88 0.83 -6.20
CA GLN A 101 -13.73 -0.29 -5.29
C GLN A 101 -13.06 -1.47 -5.99
N ALA A 102 -12.37 -2.30 -5.23
CA ALA A 102 -11.82 -3.55 -5.73
C ALA A 102 -11.80 -4.62 -4.65
N ALA A 103 -11.81 -5.89 -5.06
CA ALA A 103 -11.55 -7.02 -4.21
C ALA A 103 -10.31 -7.76 -4.73
N ALA A 104 -9.39 -8.11 -3.84
CA ALA A 104 -8.21 -8.90 -4.16
C ALA A 104 -8.17 -10.14 -3.27
N ALA A 105 -8.41 -11.31 -3.88
CA ALA A 105 -8.32 -12.61 -3.21
C ALA A 105 -6.97 -13.26 -3.49
N MET A 106 -6.30 -13.74 -2.46
CA MET A 106 -4.96 -14.33 -2.58
C MET A 106 -4.65 -15.30 -1.43
N HIS A 107 -3.79 -16.27 -1.71
CA HIS A 107 -3.17 -17.09 -0.68
C HIS A 107 -1.91 -16.41 -0.15
N VAL A 108 -1.78 -16.32 1.18
CA VAL A 108 -0.63 -15.71 1.86
C VAL A 108 -0.02 -16.68 2.84
N GLU A 109 1.31 -16.75 2.81
CA GLU A 109 2.12 -17.43 3.83
C GLU A 109 3.01 -16.41 4.52
N VAL A 110 3.06 -16.47 5.85
CA VAL A 110 3.93 -15.65 6.68
C VAL A 110 4.74 -16.56 7.59
N ASP A 111 6.06 -16.50 7.42
CA ASP A 111 7.00 -17.16 8.31
C ASP A 111 7.71 -16.13 9.19
N TYR A 112 7.97 -16.51 10.43
CA TYR A 112 8.86 -15.80 11.33
C TYR A 112 10.18 -16.56 11.42
N VAL A 113 11.28 -15.82 11.27
CA VAL A 113 12.62 -16.39 11.32
C VAL A 113 13.41 -15.72 12.43
N ALA A 114 13.77 -16.51 13.44
CA ALA A 114 14.57 -16.08 14.59
C ALA A 114 15.59 -17.18 14.94
N SER A 115 16.82 -16.78 15.28
CA SER A 115 17.88 -17.70 15.75
C SER A 115 18.18 -18.92 14.85
N GLY A 116 17.86 -18.84 13.55
CA GLY A 116 18.04 -19.94 12.59
C GLY A 116 16.83 -20.88 12.45
N GLU A 117 15.82 -20.71 13.30
CA GLU A 117 14.54 -21.42 13.22
C GLU A 117 13.54 -20.64 12.37
N ARG A 118 12.63 -21.37 11.72
CA ARG A 118 11.57 -20.83 10.88
C ARG A 118 10.24 -21.38 11.37
N ASP A 119 9.41 -20.48 11.89
CA ASP A 119 8.07 -20.80 12.36
C ASP A 119 7.03 -20.24 11.39
N LYS A 120 6.10 -21.08 10.95
CA LYS A 120 4.96 -20.63 10.14
C LYS A 120 3.97 -19.91 11.04
N VAL A 121 3.85 -18.59 10.88
CA VAL A 121 2.94 -17.73 11.65
C VAL A 121 1.54 -17.72 11.05
N PHE A 122 1.46 -17.77 9.72
CA PHE A 122 0.18 -17.75 9.02
C PHE A 122 0.30 -18.47 7.67
N SER A 123 -0.76 -19.19 7.28
CA SER A 123 -0.94 -19.70 5.93
C SER A 123 -2.44 -19.82 5.68
N GLY A 124 -2.93 -19.12 4.65
CA GLY A 124 -4.35 -19.10 4.37
C GLY A 124 -4.75 -18.14 3.27
N ASP A 125 -6.01 -18.26 2.86
CA ASP A 125 -6.61 -17.38 1.87
C ASP A 125 -7.17 -16.13 2.53
N ILE A 126 -6.74 -14.98 2.02
CA ILE A 126 -7.24 -13.67 2.45
C ILE A 126 -7.95 -12.97 1.30
N THR A 127 -8.97 -12.19 1.64
CA THR A 127 -9.61 -11.27 0.72
C THR A 127 -9.46 -9.85 1.24
N LEU A 128 -8.81 -9.00 0.46
CA LEU A 128 -8.70 -7.57 0.74
C LEU A 128 -9.80 -6.82 0.00
N ILE A 129 -10.54 -5.98 0.73
CA ILE A 129 -11.46 -5.01 0.14
C ILE A 129 -10.74 -3.67 0.07
N LEU A 130 -10.68 -3.10 -1.14
CA LEU A 130 -9.93 -1.90 -1.43
C LEU A 130 -10.84 -0.78 -1.92
N LYS A 131 -10.47 0.46 -1.60
CA LYS A 131 -11.12 1.67 -2.09
C LYS A 131 -10.08 2.66 -2.58
N LYS A 132 -10.40 3.36 -3.67
CA LYS A 132 -9.60 4.46 -4.20
C LYS A 132 -9.92 5.74 -3.41
N GLU A 133 -8.95 6.22 -2.63
CA GLU A 133 -9.07 7.40 -1.77
C GLU A 133 -8.33 8.61 -2.34
N HIS A 134 -8.79 9.82 -2.02
CA HIS A 134 -8.12 11.05 -2.41
C HIS A 134 -7.16 11.47 -1.30
N LEU A 135 -5.86 11.33 -1.54
CA LEU A 135 -4.87 11.80 -0.59
C LEU A 135 -4.55 13.26 -0.87
N ARG A 136 -4.83 14.12 0.11
CA ARG A 136 -4.43 15.53 0.10
C ARG A 136 -2.94 15.68 0.45
N ARG A 137 -2.06 14.92 -0.20
CA ARG A 137 -0.63 14.90 0.14
C ARG A 137 0.15 16.06 -0.50
N PHE A 138 -0.45 16.77 -1.45
CA PHE A 138 0.12 17.97 -2.07
C PHE A 138 -0.95 19.05 -2.27
N LEU A 139 -0.58 20.31 -2.07
CA LEU A 139 -1.44 21.50 -2.24
C LEU A 139 -1.92 21.72 -3.69
N ILE A 140 -1.38 20.99 -4.67
CA ILE A 140 -1.54 21.31 -6.10
C ILE A 140 -2.10 20.13 -6.93
N PHE A 141 -1.95 18.87 -6.50
CA PHE A 141 -2.47 17.72 -7.25
C PHE A 141 -3.00 16.62 -6.32
N PRO A 142 -4.33 16.38 -6.28
CA PRO A 142 -4.89 15.25 -5.56
C PRO A 142 -4.53 13.95 -6.28
N THR A 143 -3.70 13.12 -5.67
CA THR A 143 -3.45 11.76 -6.17
C THR A 143 -4.48 10.81 -5.57
N LYS A 144 -5.13 10.04 -6.44
CA LYS A 144 -6.01 8.95 -6.03
C LYS A 144 -5.16 7.71 -5.79
N GLU A 145 -5.18 7.16 -4.59
CA GLU A 145 -4.44 5.94 -4.23
C GLU A 145 -5.41 4.87 -3.73
N TRP A 146 -5.12 3.61 -4.07
CA TRP A 146 -5.82 2.47 -3.50
C TRP A 146 -5.40 2.25 -2.04
N ARG A 147 -6.38 1.97 -1.18
CA ARG A 147 -6.18 1.65 0.23
C ARG A 147 -7.05 0.47 0.64
N VAL A 148 -6.52 -0.36 1.54
CA VAL A 148 -7.27 -1.46 2.14
C VAL A 148 -8.25 -0.88 3.16
N VAL A 149 -9.54 -1.13 2.96
CA VAL A 149 -10.61 -0.68 3.86
C VAL A 149 -11.13 -1.81 4.75
N SER A 150 -10.91 -3.07 4.35
CA SER A 150 -11.27 -4.25 5.13
C SER A 150 -10.47 -5.46 4.67
N ALA A 151 -10.32 -6.45 5.54
CA ALA A 151 -9.73 -7.74 5.23
C ALA A 151 -10.60 -8.85 5.85
N ALA A 152 -10.82 -9.92 5.10
CA ALA A 152 -11.54 -11.11 5.53
C ALA A 152 -10.72 -12.38 5.27
N GLY A 153 -11.00 -13.46 6.00
CA GLY A 153 -10.28 -14.75 5.88
C GLY A 153 -9.06 -14.90 6.79
N ILE A 154 -8.91 -14.07 7.83
CA ILE A 154 -7.88 -14.28 8.85
C ILE A 154 -8.29 -15.53 9.66
N ALA A 155 -7.65 -16.66 9.38
CA ALA A 155 -7.83 -17.87 10.16
C ALA A 155 -7.47 -17.61 11.64
N HIS A 156 -8.31 -18.14 12.53
CA HIS A 156 -8.16 -18.11 13.98
C HIS A 156 -6.73 -18.41 14.44
N PHE A 157 -6.17 -17.55 15.30
CA PHE A 157 -5.06 -17.93 16.17
C PHE A 157 -5.70 -18.67 17.37
N ASP A 158 -5.47 -19.97 17.45
CA ASP A 158 -5.66 -20.77 18.68
C ASP A 158 -4.34 -20.81 19.47
#